data_AF-A0A0P0VKG3-F1
#
_entry.id   AF-A0A0P0VKG3-F1
#
_cell.length_a   1.000
_cell.length_b   1.000
_cell.length_c   1.000
_cell.angle_alpha   90.00
_cell.angle_beta   90.00
_cell.angle_gamma   90.00
#
_symmetry.space_group_name_H-M   'P 1'
#
loop_
_entity.id
_entity.type
_entity.pdbx_description
1 polymer ?
#
loop_
_entity_poly.entity_id
_entity_poly.type
_entity_poly.pdbx_seq_one_letter_code
_entity_poly.pdbx_strand_id
1 'polypeptide(L)'
;DYGLSVALDAIWFLRTEQDLQGLNHLIGKIVESGAKDFARAILRTSLLASCVVACQSKALTLGDSKEIIAQRLHDRLQDCPGGERLQIEAGAKVQKFIEWALQCIHLHRCSEDTECYKANCSTHQEVQFHLSAFKAFLDIAGDNLSGKIFTEAFDAACFPLTLFSTLFEPGWSSGSSAVAIQGLLSLLVEGGAENVNQCFLEASRFGSTELVRILLKIAHQNSLAVDVDLALVYASHYCKFETMACLVDEGHATSFLCPLVKASERGCLQVVQWFVNRHVSDIEMCLAVTTAASCGHFAVATYLLAHIPRHVLEALSPQILKAARGQGSGSFEGVSFLLRSNFLNDAAATYAVADSIATTSTMDIPQDLVDFLKEQWSQAAFAEGVEAGEDHFVNITRVLRRGASPIRLHDLPEPMALAIAYLPLYRACASARGQLLPQRLRGELVEAVGRLGVPVNMENNRRDFLAVLEHYFPSFITGA
;
A
#
# COMPACT_ATOMS: atom_id res chain seq x y z
N ASP A 1 30.55 -17.03 30.57
CA ASP A 1 29.72 -16.36 29.53
C ASP A 1 29.57 -17.16 28.23
N TYR A 2 30.63 -17.41 27.43
CA TYR A 2 30.47 -18.18 26.17
C TYR A 2 29.82 -19.56 26.36
N GLY A 3 30.23 -20.31 27.38
CA GLY A 3 29.62 -21.61 27.69
C GLY A 3 28.13 -21.54 28.04
N LEU A 4 27.67 -20.42 28.64
CA LEU A 4 26.25 -20.21 28.94
C LEU A 4 25.47 -20.05 27.64
N SER A 5 25.93 -19.20 26.71
CA SER A 5 25.28 -19.03 25.41
C SER A 5 25.16 -20.35 24.63
N VAL A 6 26.22 -21.15 24.60
CA VAL A 6 26.20 -22.46 23.91
C VAL A 6 25.23 -23.44 24.58
N ALA A 7 25.20 -23.47 25.92
CA ALA A 7 24.24 -24.30 26.65
C ALA A 7 22.79 -23.87 26.38
N LEU A 8 22.51 -22.57 26.35
CA LEU A 8 21.17 -22.08 26.00
C LEU A 8 20.81 -22.31 24.54
N ASP A 9 21.77 -22.26 23.62
CA ASP A 9 21.51 -22.56 22.21
C ASP A 9 21.07 -24.03 22.02
N ALA A 10 21.57 -24.94 22.87
CA ALA A 10 21.23 -26.37 22.84
C ALA A 10 19.78 -26.68 23.27
N ILE A 11 19.11 -25.74 23.96
CA ILE A 11 17.71 -25.89 24.41
C ILE A 11 16.79 -26.27 23.24
N TRP A 12 17.02 -25.66 22.07
CA TRP A 12 16.14 -25.81 20.90
C TRP A 12 16.37 -27.09 20.11
N PHE A 13 17.25 -27.96 20.61
CA PHE A 13 17.58 -29.26 20.01
C PHE A 13 17.36 -30.43 20.97
N LEU A 14 16.76 -30.19 22.14
CA LEU A 14 16.46 -31.26 23.10
C LEU A 14 15.42 -32.23 22.54
N ARG A 15 15.60 -33.52 22.81
CA ARG A 15 14.72 -34.60 22.33
C ARG A 15 14.24 -35.51 23.44
N THR A 16 15.00 -35.64 24.53
CA THR A 16 14.68 -36.54 25.64
C THR A 16 14.62 -35.80 26.97
N GLU A 17 13.93 -36.42 27.94
CA GLU A 17 13.91 -35.92 29.32
C GLU A 17 15.31 -35.94 29.96
N GLN A 18 16.16 -36.89 29.57
CA GLN A 18 17.55 -36.95 30.03
C GLN A 18 18.37 -35.75 29.51
N ASP A 19 18.15 -35.33 28.27
CA ASP A 19 18.78 -34.12 27.71
C ASP A 19 18.35 -32.89 28.51
N LEU A 20 17.05 -32.77 28.80
CA LEU A 20 16.47 -31.67 29.58
C LEU A 20 17.11 -31.59 30.98
N GLN A 21 17.13 -32.70 31.72
CA GLN A 21 17.71 -32.75 33.07
C GLN A 21 19.21 -32.45 33.05
N GLY A 22 19.94 -33.06 32.10
CA GLY A 22 21.38 -32.85 31.92
C GLY A 22 21.73 -31.40 31.58
N LEU A 23 20.96 -30.78 30.67
CA LEU A 23 21.18 -29.39 30.26
C LEU A 23 20.87 -28.41 31.39
N ASN A 24 19.76 -28.59 32.11
CA ASN A 24 19.41 -27.74 33.25
C ASN A 24 20.51 -27.79 34.34
N HIS A 25 21.03 -28.98 34.64
CA HIS A 25 22.16 -29.13 35.57
C HIS A 25 23.43 -28.44 35.07
N LEU A 26 23.73 -28.55 33.77
CA LEU A 26 24.88 -27.89 33.16
C LEU A 26 24.76 -26.37 33.23
N ILE A 27 23.60 -25.80 32.89
CA ILE A 27 23.32 -24.36 32.98
C ILE A 27 23.53 -23.89 34.42
N GLY A 28 22.94 -24.58 35.40
CA GLY A 28 23.12 -24.28 36.82
C GLY A 28 24.60 -24.23 37.22
N LYS A 29 25.38 -25.25 36.86
CA LYS A 29 26.83 -25.29 37.14
C LYS A 29 27.61 -24.16 36.48
N ILE A 30 27.28 -23.81 35.24
CA ILE A 30 27.96 -22.71 34.52
C ILE A 30 27.70 -21.38 35.22
N VAL A 31 26.47 -21.16 35.70
CA VAL A 31 26.09 -19.95 36.46
C VAL A 31 26.75 -19.93 37.83
N GLU A 32 26.72 -21.05 38.58
CA GLU A 32 27.43 -21.21 39.86
C GLU A 32 28.94 -20.98 39.72
N SER A 33 29.52 -21.36 38.56
CA SER A 33 30.92 -21.12 38.22
C SER A 33 31.24 -19.68 37.81
N GLY A 34 30.25 -18.78 37.85
CA GLY A 34 30.43 -17.34 37.70
C GLY A 34 30.07 -16.75 36.34
N ALA A 35 29.31 -17.44 35.48
CA ALA A 35 28.74 -16.83 34.29
C ALA A 35 27.67 -15.78 34.65
N LYS A 36 27.72 -14.61 34.02
CA LYS A 36 26.87 -13.45 34.38
C LYS A 36 26.27 -12.72 33.19
N ASP A 37 26.70 -13.01 31.97
CA ASP A 37 26.20 -12.35 30.76
C ASP A 37 24.87 -12.94 30.29
N PHE A 38 23.84 -12.83 31.14
CA PHE A 38 22.49 -13.33 30.86
C PHE A 38 21.83 -12.60 29.70
N ALA A 39 22.07 -11.29 29.57
CA ALA A 39 21.51 -10.47 28.50
C ALA A 39 21.94 -10.98 27.12
N ARG A 40 23.25 -11.15 26.88
CA ARG A 40 23.70 -11.69 25.59
C ARG A 40 23.17 -13.10 25.35
N ALA A 41 23.11 -13.92 26.40
CA ALA A 41 22.68 -15.31 26.30
C ALA A 41 21.18 -15.43 25.91
N ILE A 42 20.30 -14.65 26.55
CA ILE A 42 18.86 -14.67 26.25
C ILE A 42 18.53 -14.09 24.87
N LEU A 43 19.18 -12.99 24.46
CA LEU A 43 18.99 -12.43 23.11
C LEU A 43 19.38 -13.45 22.03
N ARG A 44 20.57 -14.05 22.17
CA ARG A 44 21.11 -14.99 21.20
C ARG A 44 20.26 -16.26 21.08
N THR A 45 19.88 -16.84 22.22
CA THR A 45 19.09 -18.07 22.22
C THR A 45 17.68 -17.81 21.67
N SER A 46 17.07 -16.66 21.96
CA SER A 46 15.74 -16.29 21.43
C SER A 46 15.75 -16.10 19.91
N LEU A 47 16.83 -15.51 19.37
CA LEU A 47 17.08 -15.39 17.94
C LEU A 47 17.23 -16.78 17.28
N LEU A 48 18.02 -17.67 17.91
CA LEU A 48 18.22 -19.03 17.41
C LEU A 48 16.93 -19.85 17.45
N ALA A 49 16.16 -19.78 18.55
CA ALA A 49 14.88 -20.46 18.72
C ALA A 49 13.98 -20.23 17.51
N SER A 50 13.85 -18.97 17.12
CA SER A 50 12.97 -18.55 16.03
C SER A 50 13.48 -19.00 14.67
N CYS A 51 14.80 -19.02 14.45
CA CYS A 51 15.40 -19.65 13.27
C CYS A 51 15.12 -21.16 13.21
N VAL A 52 15.32 -21.88 14.32
CA VAL A 52 15.10 -23.33 14.41
C VAL A 52 13.65 -23.65 14.09
N VAL A 53 12.72 -22.98 14.77
CA VAL A 53 11.29 -23.24 14.64
C VAL A 53 10.74 -22.82 13.28
N ALA A 54 11.24 -21.73 12.69
CA ALA A 54 10.87 -21.35 11.33
C ALA A 54 11.31 -22.39 10.30
N CYS A 55 12.52 -22.92 10.46
CA CYS A 55 13.10 -23.88 9.52
C CYS A 55 12.59 -25.31 9.68
N GLN A 56 11.98 -25.67 10.83
CA GLN A 56 11.39 -26.99 11.06
C GLN A 56 10.29 -27.34 10.06
N SER A 57 9.56 -26.34 9.54
CA SER A 57 8.40 -26.52 8.67
C SER A 57 8.72 -27.00 7.24
N LYS A 58 9.98 -26.93 6.80
CA LYS A 58 10.38 -27.31 5.43
C LYS A 58 11.76 -27.97 5.39
N ALA A 59 11.95 -28.90 4.45
CA ALA A 59 13.26 -29.31 3.97
C ALA A 59 13.84 -28.16 3.12
N LEU A 60 14.26 -27.08 3.79
CA LEU A 60 14.93 -25.95 3.15
C LEU A 60 16.23 -26.44 2.51
N THR A 61 16.37 -26.26 1.20
CA THR A 61 17.68 -26.31 0.55
C THR A 61 18.48 -25.09 1.03
N LEU A 62 19.65 -25.34 1.63
CA LEU A 62 20.47 -24.33 2.30
C LEU A 62 20.92 -23.20 1.36
N GLY A 63 21.00 -23.46 0.04
CA GLY A 63 21.44 -22.51 -0.98
C GLY A 63 20.41 -21.42 -1.28
N ASP A 64 19.24 -21.80 -1.77
CA ASP A 64 18.19 -20.86 -2.22
C ASP A 64 17.66 -19.98 -1.07
N SER A 65 17.68 -20.52 0.15
CA SER A 65 17.20 -19.83 1.35
C SER A 65 18.09 -18.65 1.75
N LYS A 66 19.41 -18.74 1.53
CA LYS A 66 20.36 -17.69 1.92
C LYS A 66 20.16 -16.41 1.11
N GLU A 67 19.98 -16.53 -0.20
CA GLU A 67 19.78 -15.39 -1.08
C GLU A 67 18.45 -14.68 -0.80
N ILE A 68 17.37 -15.44 -0.58
CA ILE A 68 16.05 -14.87 -0.23
C ILE A 68 16.12 -14.11 1.10
N ILE A 69 16.76 -14.69 2.13
CA ILE A 69 16.89 -14.03 3.44
C ILE A 69 17.78 -12.79 3.35
N ALA A 70 18.88 -12.85 2.59
CA ALA A 70 19.78 -11.72 2.39
C ALA A 70 19.07 -10.56 1.69
N GLN A 71 18.29 -10.85 0.64
CA GLN A 71 17.50 -9.83 -0.05
C GLN A 71 16.47 -9.19 0.88
N ARG A 72 15.74 -9.97 1.68
CA ARG A 72 14.75 -9.44 2.63
C ARG A 72 15.37 -8.61 3.74
N LEU A 73 16.51 -9.04 4.23
CA LEU A 73 17.27 -8.28 5.21
C LEU A 73 17.70 -6.94 4.61
N HIS A 74 18.11 -6.93 3.34
CA HIS A 74 18.43 -5.71 2.62
C HIS A 74 17.21 -4.79 2.44
N ASP A 75 16.09 -5.33 1.96
CA ASP A 75 14.84 -4.59 1.78
C ASP A 75 14.36 -3.97 3.10
N ARG A 76 14.47 -4.71 4.22
CA ARG A 76 14.13 -4.21 5.56
C ARG A 76 15.03 -3.09 6.03
N LEU A 77 16.33 -3.14 5.71
CA LEU A 77 17.31 -2.13 6.16
C LEU A 77 17.23 -0.83 5.36
N GLN A 78 16.90 -0.88 4.07
CA GLN A 78 16.69 0.35 3.26
C GLN A 78 15.57 1.23 3.81
N ASP A 79 14.59 0.60 4.44
CA ASP A 79 13.36 1.17 4.92
C ASP A 79 13.45 1.68 6.38
N CYS A 80 14.65 1.64 6.98
CA CYS A 80 14.96 2.13 8.33
C CYS A 80 15.64 3.51 8.27
N PRO A 81 15.21 4.50 9.07
CA PRO A 81 15.95 5.75 9.21
C PRO A 81 17.25 5.53 10.01
N GLY A 82 18.41 5.67 9.37
CA GLY A 82 19.71 5.50 10.02
C GLY A 82 20.90 5.77 9.09
N GLY A 83 22.11 5.81 9.65
CA GLY A 83 23.33 5.94 8.86
C GLY A 83 23.60 4.66 8.06
N GLU A 84 23.65 4.77 6.72
CA GLU A 84 23.81 3.68 5.76
C GLU A 84 24.94 2.70 6.14
N ARG A 85 26.06 3.22 6.65
CA ARG A 85 27.21 2.41 7.09
C ARG A 85 26.92 1.52 8.31
N LEU A 86 26.14 1.98 9.28
CA LEU A 86 25.78 1.20 10.47
C LEU A 86 24.76 0.11 10.14
N GLN A 87 23.86 0.38 9.18
CA GLN A 87 22.90 -0.60 8.67
C GLN A 87 23.60 -1.75 7.92
N ILE A 88 24.59 -1.43 7.09
CA ILE A 88 25.39 -2.44 6.38
C ILE A 88 26.13 -3.34 7.38
N GLU A 89 26.76 -2.77 8.41
CA GLU A 89 27.50 -3.55 9.40
C GLU A 89 26.57 -4.44 10.25
N ALA A 90 25.44 -3.90 10.69
CA ALA A 90 24.43 -4.66 11.42
C ALA A 90 23.84 -5.79 10.57
N GLY A 91 23.49 -5.50 9.31
CA GLY A 91 23.00 -6.48 8.35
C GLY A 91 23.98 -7.63 8.14
N ALA A 92 25.27 -7.33 7.95
CA ALA A 92 26.29 -8.35 7.78
C ALA A 92 26.44 -9.27 9.01
N LYS A 93 26.31 -8.74 10.23
CA LYS A 93 26.35 -9.54 11.47
C LYS A 93 25.14 -10.45 11.60
N VAL A 94 23.95 -9.92 11.33
CA VAL A 94 22.69 -10.67 11.36
C VAL A 94 22.71 -11.79 10.31
N GLN A 95 23.14 -11.50 9.09
CA GLN A 95 23.26 -12.49 8.03
C GLN A 95 24.20 -13.64 8.43
N LYS A 96 25.39 -13.33 8.96
CA LYS A 96 26.33 -14.35 9.45
C LYS A 96 25.73 -15.20 10.57
N PHE A 97 24.96 -14.60 11.47
CA PHE A 97 24.28 -15.35 12.52
C PHE A 97 23.24 -16.30 11.96
N ILE A 98 22.40 -15.84 11.02
CA ILE A 98 21.37 -16.68 10.40
C ILE A 98 22.03 -17.83 9.63
N GLU A 99 23.13 -17.57 8.89
CA GLU A 99 23.89 -18.61 8.21
C GLU A 99 24.44 -19.67 9.19
N TRP A 100 24.97 -19.24 10.33
CA TRP A 100 25.41 -20.15 11.40
C TRP A 100 24.23 -20.94 11.98
N ALA A 101 23.09 -20.30 12.25
CA ALA A 101 21.90 -20.97 12.78
C ALA A 101 21.40 -22.04 11.80
N LEU A 102 21.36 -21.74 10.50
CA LEU A 102 20.99 -22.70 9.45
C LEU A 102 21.96 -23.89 9.37
N GLN A 103 23.26 -23.67 9.59
CA GLN A 103 24.23 -24.77 9.68
C GLN A 103 23.98 -25.67 10.90
N CYS A 104 23.71 -25.08 12.06
CA CYS A 104 23.35 -25.85 13.26
C CYS A 104 22.09 -26.71 13.03
N ILE A 105 21.05 -26.12 12.44
CA ILE A 105 19.81 -26.84 12.09
C ILE A 105 20.09 -28.00 11.14
N HIS A 106 20.95 -27.80 10.13
CA HIS A 106 21.32 -28.84 9.18
C HIS A 106 22.11 -29.98 9.82
N LEU A 107 23.09 -29.69 10.68
CA LEU A 107 23.88 -30.70 11.39
C LEU A 107 23.00 -31.61 12.25
N HIS A 108 22.04 -31.02 12.98
CA HIS A 108 21.10 -31.77 13.82
C HIS A 108 20.06 -32.59 13.02
N ARG A 109 19.79 -32.22 11.76
CA ARG A 109 19.00 -33.03 10.81
C ARG A 109 19.81 -34.15 10.18
N CYS A 110 21.08 -33.93 9.85
CA CYS A 110 21.92 -34.93 9.19
C CYS A 110 22.48 -36.01 10.12
N SER A 111 22.45 -35.81 11.45
CA SER A 111 22.77 -36.88 12.40
C SER A 111 21.62 -37.89 12.60
N GLU A 112 20.57 -37.81 11.78
CA GLU A 112 19.43 -38.71 11.79
C GLU A 112 19.80 -40.05 11.11
N ASP A 113 19.95 -41.12 11.89
CA ASP A 113 19.94 -42.49 11.35
C ASP A 113 18.53 -42.81 10.82
N THR A 114 18.42 -42.83 9.50
CA THR A 114 17.20 -42.75 8.67
C THR A 114 16.15 -43.87 8.83
N GLU A 115 16.32 -44.89 9.67
CA GLU A 115 15.47 -46.10 9.61
C GLU A 115 14.54 -46.38 10.80
N CYS A 116 14.68 -45.75 11.97
CA CYS A 116 13.90 -46.16 13.16
C CYS A 116 12.69 -45.26 13.51
N TYR A 117 12.65 -44.00 13.04
CA TYR A 117 11.80 -42.97 13.67
C TYR A 117 10.62 -42.46 12.85
N LYS A 118 10.12 -43.25 11.89
CA LYS A 118 8.90 -42.88 11.12
C LYS A 118 7.58 -43.19 11.84
N ALA A 119 7.60 -43.69 13.08
CA ALA A 119 6.37 -44.05 13.80
C ALA A 119 6.41 -43.64 15.28
N ASN A 120 5.68 -42.57 15.58
CA ASN A 120 5.02 -42.25 16.86
C ASN A 120 5.88 -41.76 18.06
N CYS A 121 5.55 -40.53 18.50
CA CYS A 121 5.99 -39.72 19.67
C CYS A 121 7.06 -38.65 19.35
N SER A 122 6.88 -37.33 19.51
CA SER A 122 5.71 -36.43 19.49
C SER A 122 6.29 -35.00 19.49
N THR A 123 6.16 -34.25 18.39
CA THR A 123 6.68 -32.87 18.28
C THR A 123 6.24 -31.97 19.44
N HIS A 124 5.07 -32.22 20.04
CA HIS A 124 4.61 -31.52 21.24
C HIS A 124 5.46 -31.74 22.49
N GLN A 125 6.00 -32.95 22.69
CA GLN A 125 6.82 -33.26 23.86
C GLN A 125 8.20 -32.59 23.75
N GLU A 126 8.77 -32.53 22.54
CA GLU A 126 9.98 -31.76 22.27
C GLU A 126 9.78 -30.27 22.57
N VAL A 127 8.67 -29.69 22.09
CA VAL A 127 8.29 -28.29 22.41
C VAL A 127 8.18 -28.08 23.91
N GLN A 128 7.59 -29.02 24.64
CA GLN A 128 7.52 -28.95 26.10
C GLN A 128 8.92 -28.97 26.74
N PHE A 129 9.84 -29.79 26.25
CA PHE A 129 11.22 -29.80 26.75
C PHE A 129 11.92 -28.47 26.49
N HIS A 130 11.78 -27.90 25.28
CA HIS A 130 12.38 -26.61 24.92
C HIS A 130 11.89 -25.49 25.83
N LEU A 131 10.56 -25.36 25.97
CA LEU A 131 9.94 -24.34 26.81
C LEU A 131 10.25 -24.53 28.30
N SER A 132 10.31 -25.79 28.77
CA SER A 132 10.63 -26.09 30.18
C SER A 132 12.08 -25.78 30.51
N ALA A 133 13.03 -26.12 29.62
CA ALA A 133 14.44 -25.77 29.79
C ALA A 133 14.65 -24.25 29.74
N PHE A 134 13.99 -23.56 28.81
CA PHE A 134 14.07 -22.12 28.70
C PHE A 134 13.52 -21.43 29.95
N LYS A 135 12.36 -21.88 30.46
CA LYS A 135 11.79 -21.39 31.72
C LYS A 135 12.73 -21.63 32.91
N ALA A 136 13.30 -22.82 33.03
CA ALA A 136 14.26 -23.13 34.09
C ALA A 136 15.49 -22.20 34.04
N PHE A 137 15.96 -21.85 32.84
CA PHE A 137 17.00 -20.83 32.69
C PHE A 137 16.54 -19.45 33.18
N LEU A 138 15.33 -19.01 32.84
CA LEU A 138 14.80 -17.73 33.32
C LEU A 138 14.73 -17.70 34.84
N ASP A 139 14.30 -18.80 35.47
CA ASP A 139 14.27 -18.94 36.93
C ASP A 139 15.68 -18.87 37.55
N ILE A 140 16.69 -19.45 36.91
CA ILE A 140 18.10 -19.37 37.34
C ILE A 140 18.65 -17.93 37.20
N ALA A 141 18.30 -17.25 36.11
CA ALA A 141 18.76 -15.89 35.87
C ALA A 141 18.12 -14.89 36.84
N GLY A 142 16.84 -15.11 37.19
CA GLY A 142 16.10 -14.32 38.17
C GLY A 142 16.18 -12.82 37.91
N ASP A 143 16.43 -12.04 38.97
CA ASP A 143 16.49 -10.57 38.94
C ASP A 143 17.65 -9.99 38.11
N ASN A 144 18.54 -10.84 37.56
CA ASN A 144 19.59 -10.39 36.64
C ASN A 144 19.04 -10.04 35.24
N LEU A 145 17.78 -10.38 34.95
CA LEU A 145 17.07 -10.00 33.74
C LEU A 145 16.09 -8.85 34.05
N SER A 146 16.22 -7.76 33.32
CA SER A 146 15.30 -6.62 33.40
C SER A 146 14.28 -6.64 32.25
N GLY A 147 13.15 -5.96 32.40
CA GLY A 147 12.15 -5.82 31.33
C GLY A 147 12.73 -5.30 30.00
N LYS A 148 13.78 -4.47 30.06
CA LYS A 148 14.52 -4.03 28.86
C LYS A 148 15.20 -5.20 28.14
N ILE A 149 15.80 -6.13 28.88
CA ILE A 149 16.46 -7.31 28.29
C ILE A 149 15.40 -8.24 27.69
N PHE A 150 14.26 -8.42 28.36
CA PHE A 150 13.14 -9.19 27.81
C PHE A 150 12.57 -8.57 26.53
N THR A 151 12.44 -7.24 26.50
CA THR A 151 12.04 -6.47 25.32
C THR A 151 13.00 -6.72 24.15
N GLU A 152 14.32 -6.62 24.37
CA GLU A 152 15.32 -6.90 23.33
C GLU A 152 15.32 -8.37 22.88
N ALA A 153 15.11 -9.32 23.80
CA ALA A 153 14.99 -10.74 23.47
C ALA A 153 13.71 -11.05 22.67
N PHE A 154 12.61 -10.35 22.96
CA PHE A 154 11.35 -10.45 22.24
C PHE A 154 11.49 -9.94 20.80
N ASP A 155 12.15 -8.80 20.61
CA ASP A 155 12.52 -8.30 19.27
C ASP A 155 13.38 -9.31 18.53
N ALA A 156 14.40 -9.86 19.21
CA ALA A 156 15.30 -10.87 18.65
C ALA A 156 14.56 -12.14 18.24
N ALA A 157 13.54 -12.58 18.97
CA ALA A 157 12.69 -13.71 18.59
C ALA A 157 11.78 -13.38 17.38
N CYS A 158 11.14 -12.22 17.37
CA CYS A 158 10.25 -11.83 16.26
C CYS A 158 11.01 -11.58 14.95
N PHE A 159 12.25 -11.09 15.03
CA PHE A 159 13.02 -10.66 13.88
C PHE A 159 13.19 -11.74 12.80
N PRO A 160 13.67 -12.97 13.07
CA PRO A 160 13.76 -14.01 12.07
C PRO A 160 12.40 -14.37 11.48
N LEU A 161 11.35 -14.45 12.30
CA LEU A 161 10.02 -14.85 11.85
C LEU A 161 9.47 -13.89 10.80
N THR A 162 9.80 -12.61 10.90
CA THR A 162 9.46 -11.63 9.85
C THR A 162 10.26 -11.78 8.56
N LEU A 163 11.51 -12.25 8.63
CA LEU A 163 12.32 -12.56 7.46
C LEU A 163 11.86 -13.85 6.76
N PHE A 164 11.49 -14.86 7.54
CA PHE A 164 11.02 -16.17 7.05
C PHE A 164 9.54 -16.16 6.62
N SER A 165 8.86 -15.01 6.61
CA SER A 165 7.40 -14.91 6.49
C SER A 165 6.75 -15.67 5.32
N THR A 166 7.38 -15.76 4.15
CA THR A 166 6.84 -16.51 2.99
C THR A 166 7.39 -17.92 2.86
N LEU A 167 8.23 -18.32 3.81
CA LEU A 167 8.77 -19.67 3.90
C LEU A 167 7.93 -20.54 4.84
N PHE A 168 6.98 -19.95 5.57
CA PHE A 168 5.99 -20.69 6.35
C PHE A 168 4.98 -21.37 5.43
N GLU A 169 4.74 -22.67 5.66
CA GLU A 169 3.69 -23.42 4.97
C GLU A 169 2.29 -23.02 5.50
N PRO A 170 1.24 -23.13 4.66
CA PRO A 170 -0.14 -22.95 5.11
C PRO A 170 -0.46 -23.87 6.31
N GLY A 171 -0.95 -23.30 7.40
CA GLY A 171 -1.25 -24.05 8.63
C GLY A 171 -0.13 -24.08 9.68
N TRP A 172 0.99 -23.39 9.45
CA TRP A 172 2.09 -23.26 10.41
C TRP A 172 1.61 -22.82 11.81
N SER A 173 0.65 -21.89 11.91
CA SER A 173 0.00 -21.44 13.16
C SER A 173 -0.75 -22.50 13.96
N SER A 174 -1.00 -23.68 13.40
CA SER A 174 -1.69 -24.80 14.06
C SER A 174 -0.74 -25.95 14.45
N GLY A 175 0.53 -25.89 14.03
CA GLY A 175 1.52 -26.92 14.29
C GLY A 175 2.32 -26.70 15.58
N SER A 176 3.13 -27.71 15.94
CA SER A 176 4.05 -27.67 17.10
C SER A 176 5.00 -26.47 17.08
N SER A 177 5.41 -26.02 15.89
CA SER A 177 6.25 -24.83 15.70
C SER A 177 5.57 -23.55 16.19
N ALA A 178 4.28 -23.35 15.90
CA ALA A 178 3.56 -22.19 16.43
C ALA A 178 3.38 -22.24 17.94
N VAL A 179 3.20 -23.45 18.51
CA VAL A 179 3.13 -23.63 19.97
C VAL A 179 4.47 -23.29 20.63
N ALA A 180 5.60 -23.65 20.02
CA ALA A 180 6.93 -23.27 20.51
C ALA A 180 7.14 -21.74 20.49
N ILE A 181 6.84 -21.07 19.37
CA ILE A 181 6.98 -19.61 19.28
C ILE A 181 6.02 -18.92 20.23
N GLN A 182 4.75 -19.33 20.29
CA GLN A 182 3.79 -18.77 21.22
C GLN A 182 4.28 -18.91 22.67
N GLY A 183 4.79 -20.08 23.05
CA GLY A 183 5.34 -20.34 24.38
C GLY A 183 6.57 -19.48 24.69
N LEU A 184 7.54 -19.39 23.76
CA LEU A 184 8.74 -18.56 23.92
C LEU A 184 8.37 -17.10 24.11
N LEU A 185 7.54 -16.55 23.22
CA LEU A 185 7.12 -15.16 23.28
C LEU A 185 6.27 -14.87 24.52
N SER A 186 5.44 -15.81 24.97
CA SER A 186 4.68 -15.67 26.22
C SER A 186 5.59 -15.61 27.44
N LEU A 187 6.62 -16.47 27.52
CA LEU A 187 7.60 -16.43 28.62
C LEU A 187 8.39 -15.10 28.64
N LEU A 188 8.69 -14.52 27.48
CA LEU A 188 9.35 -13.22 27.39
C LEU A 188 8.42 -12.07 27.82
N VAL A 189 7.13 -12.14 27.51
CA VAL A 189 6.12 -11.18 27.99
C VAL A 189 5.90 -11.30 29.48
N GLU A 190 5.81 -12.52 30.02
CA GLU A 190 5.74 -12.78 31.47
C GLU A 190 6.98 -12.21 32.21
N GLY A 191 8.14 -12.21 31.56
CA GLY A 191 9.37 -11.58 32.07
C GLY A 191 9.37 -10.04 32.02
N GLY A 192 8.43 -9.41 31.32
CA GLY A 192 8.30 -7.95 31.25
C GLY A 192 8.72 -7.32 29.90
N ALA A 193 8.57 -8.04 28.79
CA ALA A 193 8.69 -7.44 27.45
C ALA A 193 7.50 -6.51 27.16
N GLU A 194 7.77 -5.27 26.73
CA GLU A 194 6.72 -4.23 26.52
C GLU A 194 6.48 -3.88 25.03
N ASN A 195 7.30 -4.42 24.12
CA ASN A 195 7.33 -4.11 22.68
C ASN A 195 6.39 -4.96 21.81
N VAL A 196 5.43 -5.68 22.40
CA VAL A 196 4.53 -6.56 21.65
C VAL A 196 3.82 -5.82 20.51
N ASN A 197 3.33 -4.60 20.75
CA ASN A 197 2.70 -3.78 19.72
C ASN A 197 3.69 -3.38 18.60
N GLN A 198 4.95 -3.08 18.92
CA GLN A 198 5.96 -2.73 17.90
C GLN A 198 6.24 -3.93 16.98
N CYS A 199 6.49 -5.11 17.55
CA CYS A 199 6.69 -6.32 16.75
C CYS A 199 5.43 -6.70 15.94
N PHE A 200 4.24 -6.44 16.47
CA PHE A 200 2.97 -6.67 15.78
C PHE A 200 2.81 -5.78 14.54
N LEU A 201 3.15 -4.49 14.65
CA LEU A 201 3.17 -3.56 13.52
C LEU A 201 4.23 -3.94 12.48
N GLU A 202 5.43 -4.32 12.92
CA GLU A 202 6.49 -4.78 12.00
C GLU A 202 6.11 -6.08 11.28
N ALA A 203 5.55 -7.06 12.01
CA ALA A 203 5.04 -8.29 11.41
C ALA A 203 4.00 -7.99 10.33
N SER A 204 3.12 -7.02 10.58
CA SER A 204 2.08 -6.59 9.64
C SER A 204 2.66 -5.91 8.40
N ARG A 205 3.65 -5.03 8.59
CA ARG A 205 4.43 -4.37 7.52
C ARG A 205 5.10 -5.39 6.58
N PHE A 206 5.75 -6.41 7.13
CA PHE A 206 6.47 -7.41 6.34
C PHE A 206 5.60 -8.56 5.83
N GLY A 207 4.33 -8.61 6.21
CA GLY A 207 3.37 -9.64 5.77
C GLY A 207 3.57 -10.99 6.44
N SER A 208 3.94 -10.98 7.72
CA SER A 208 4.19 -12.18 8.52
C SER A 208 2.89 -12.64 9.18
N THR A 209 1.92 -13.05 8.37
CA THR A 209 0.54 -13.32 8.79
C THR A 209 0.46 -14.29 9.99
N GLU A 210 1.26 -15.35 9.98
CA GLU A 210 1.27 -16.31 11.08
C GLU A 210 1.81 -15.73 12.38
N LEU A 211 2.83 -14.86 12.32
CA LEU A 211 3.35 -14.15 13.48
C LEU A 211 2.31 -13.14 14.00
N VAL A 212 1.61 -12.43 13.11
CA VAL A 212 0.50 -11.54 13.47
C VAL A 212 -0.56 -12.30 14.27
N ARG A 213 -0.95 -13.50 13.81
CA ARG A 213 -1.90 -14.37 14.53
C ARG A 213 -1.41 -14.80 15.92
N ILE A 214 -0.13 -15.15 16.05
CA ILE A 214 0.47 -15.50 17.34
C ILE A 214 0.46 -14.29 18.28
N LEU A 215 0.85 -13.11 17.78
CA LEU A 215 0.90 -11.88 18.58
C LEU A 215 -0.50 -11.42 19.01
N LEU A 216 -1.55 -11.60 18.18
CA LEU A 216 -2.94 -11.36 18.59
C LEU A 216 -3.35 -12.27 19.77
N LYS A 217 -3.00 -13.56 19.71
CA LYS A 217 -3.28 -14.51 20.80
C LYS A 217 -2.55 -14.11 22.09
N ILE A 218 -1.27 -13.77 22.00
CA ILE A 218 -0.46 -13.34 23.15
C ILE A 218 -1.03 -12.05 23.75
N ALA A 219 -1.37 -11.07 22.91
CA ALA A 219 -1.94 -9.82 23.36
C ALA A 219 -3.27 -10.04 24.08
N HIS A 220 -4.15 -10.88 23.54
CA HIS A 220 -5.41 -11.24 24.19
C HIS A 220 -5.20 -11.95 25.53
N GLN A 221 -4.32 -12.97 25.57
CA GLN A 221 -4.03 -13.74 26.79
C GLN A 221 -3.43 -12.90 27.92
N ASN A 222 -2.62 -11.90 27.56
CA ASN A 222 -1.90 -11.05 28.52
C ASN A 222 -2.56 -9.67 28.71
N SER A 223 -3.76 -9.44 28.14
CA SER A 223 -4.46 -8.16 28.19
C SER A 223 -3.61 -6.96 27.72
N LEU A 224 -2.78 -7.17 26.69
CA LEU A 224 -1.93 -6.14 26.10
C LEU A 224 -2.68 -5.40 25.00
N ALA A 225 -2.47 -4.09 24.91
CA ALA A 225 -3.00 -3.28 23.83
C ALA A 225 -2.14 -3.42 22.57
N VAL A 226 -2.76 -3.85 21.46
CA VAL A 226 -2.17 -3.84 20.12
C VAL A 226 -3.04 -3.02 19.18
N ASP A 227 -2.40 -2.22 18.33
CA ASP A 227 -3.08 -1.32 17.39
C ASP A 227 -3.38 -2.03 16.07
N VAL A 228 -4.49 -2.76 16.04
CA VAL A 228 -4.92 -3.55 14.87
C VAL A 228 -5.26 -2.65 13.67
N ASP A 229 -5.85 -1.49 13.90
CA ASP A 229 -6.21 -0.57 12.83
C ASP A 229 -4.94 0.04 12.19
N LEU A 230 -3.93 0.43 12.98
CA LEU A 230 -2.64 0.87 12.45
C LEU A 230 -1.89 -0.26 11.74
N ALA A 231 -1.95 -1.49 12.26
CA ALA A 231 -1.40 -2.66 11.58
C ALA A 231 -2.03 -2.85 10.20
N LEU A 232 -3.35 -2.64 10.07
CA LEU A 232 -4.06 -2.72 8.79
C LEU A 232 -3.60 -1.63 7.81
N VAL A 233 -3.28 -0.43 8.31
CA VAL A 233 -2.66 0.63 7.50
C VAL A 233 -1.33 0.16 6.91
N TYR A 234 -0.43 -0.41 7.74
CA TYR A 234 0.85 -0.94 7.25
C TYR A 234 0.66 -2.09 6.25
N ALA A 235 -0.18 -3.08 6.58
CA ALA A 235 -0.44 -4.21 5.68
C ALA A 235 -1.00 -3.74 4.33
N SER A 236 -1.91 -2.76 4.34
CA SER A 236 -2.49 -2.18 3.12
C SER A 236 -1.46 -1.37 2.32
N HIS A 237 -0.64 -0.58 3.02
CA HIS A 237 0.42 0.19 2.38
C HIS A 237 1.40 -0.71 1.61
N TYR A 238 1.74 -1.88 2.16
CA TYR A 238 2.68 -2.83 1.56
C TYR A 238 2.03 -4.01 0.83
N CYS A 239 0.73 -3.91 0.52
CA CYS A 239 -0.04 -4.90 -0.26
C CYS A 239 -0.02 -6.33 0.33
N LYS A 240 -0.05 -6.46 1.66
CA LYS A 240 -0.01 -7.75 2.37
C LYS A 240 -1.41 -8.33 2.55
N PHE A 241 -2.03 -8.79 1.46
CA PHE A 241 -3.45 -9.21 1.44
C PHE A 241 -3.84 -10.28 2.47
N GLU A 242 -3.01 -11.31 2.66
CA GLU A 242 -3.27 -12.36 3.66
C GLU A 242 -3.25 -11.77 5.08
N THR A 243 -2.31 -10.87 5.33
CA THR A 243 -2.20 -10.17 6.61
C THR A 243 -3.37 -9.21 6.81
N MET A 244 -3.80 -8.48 5.78
CA MET A 244 -5.01 -7.64 5.83
C MET A 244 -6.25 -8.47 6.18
N ALA A 245 -6.42 -9.65 5.57
CA ALA A 245 -7.51 -10.56 5.90
C ALA A 245 -7.44 -11.02 7.36
N CYS A 246 -6.26 -11.46 7.82
CA CYS A 246 -6.05 -11.84 9.23
C CYS A 246 -6.39 -10.71 10.21
N LEU A 247 -5.96 -9.47 9.93
CA LEU A 247 -6.24 -8.32 10.80
C LEU A 247 -7.72 -7.96 10.87
N VAL A 248 -8.48 -8.13 9.77
CA VAL A 248 -9.93 -7.89 9.75
C VAL A 248 -10.68 -9.05 10.40
N ASP A 249 -10.39 -10.28 9.98
CA ASP A 249 -11.20 -11.45 10.33
C ASP A 249 -10.88 -11.95 11.75
N GLU A 250 -9.60 -11.92 12.16
CA GLU A 250 -9.13 -12.41 13.47
C GLU A 250 -8.76 -11.27 14.43
N GLY A 251 -8.21 -10.18 13.89
CA GLY A 251 -7.86 -8.99 14.67
C GLY A 251 -9.03 -8.06 14.95
N HIS A 252 -10.16 -8.26 14.26
CA HIS A 252 -11.37 -7.44 14.36
C HIS A 252 -11.11 -5.94 14.08
N ALA A 253 -10.25 -5.62 13.11
CA ALA A 253 -10.05 -4.24 12.65
C ALA A 253 -11.39 -3.61 12.24
N THR A 254 -11.62 -2.36 12.65
CA THR A 254 -12.89 -1.67 12.43
C THR A 254 -12.76 -0.40 11.58
N SER A 255 -11.55 0.12 11.42
CA SER A 255 -11.30 1.39 10.72
C SER A 255 -10.68 1.15 9.34
N PHE A 256 -11.47 1.34 8.28
CA PHE A 256 -11.02 1.13 6.89
C PHE A 256 -10.64 2.42 6.16
N LEU A 257 -11.09 3.59 6.65
CA LEU A 257 -10.79 4.87 6.03
C LEU A 257 -9.28 5.11 5.81
N CYS A 258 -8.47 5.05 6.88
CA CYS A 258 -7.05 5.36 6.78
C CYS A 258 -6.29 4.37 5.87
N PRO A 259 -6.47 3.04 5.99
CA PRO A 259 -5.91 2.08 5.04
C PRO A 259 -6.32 2.32 3.59
N LEU A 260 -7.60 2.61 3.33
CA LEU A 260 -8.12 2.86 1.98
C LEU A 260 -7.54 4.14 1.36
N VAL A 261 -7.47 5.23 2.15
CA VAL A 261 -6.87 6.50 1.71
C VAL A 261 -5.39 6.29 1.37
N LYS A 262 -4.64 5.57 2.21
CA LYS A 262 -3.22 5.25 1.93
C LYS A 262 -3.04 4.38 0.69
N ALA A 263 -3.93 3.42 0.45
CA ALA A 263 -3.91 2.64 -0.79
C ALA A 263 -4.19 3.51 -2.03
N SER A 264 -5.10 4.47 -1.89
CA SER A 264 -5.49 5.41 -2.95
C SER A 264 -4.37 6.42 -3.26
N GLU A 265 -3.69 6.92 -2.23
CA GLU A 265 -2.50 7.80 -2.33
C GLU A 265 -1.34 7.12 -3.08
N ARG A 266 -1.22 5.79 -3.00
CA ARG A 266 -0.21 5.01 -3.74
C ARG A 266 -0.66 4.52 -5.11
N GLY A 267 -1.95 4.64 -5.42
CA GLY A 267 -2.51 4.08 -6.64
C GLY A 267 -2.61 2.55 -6.65
N CYS A 268 -2.69 1.90 -5.49
CA CYS A 268 -2.79 0.44 -5.40
C CYS A 268 -4.23 -0.04 -5.65
N LEU A 269 -4.58 -0.24 -6.92
CA LEU A 269 -5.94 -0.65 -7.33
C LEU A 269 -6.40 -1.95 -6.66
N GLN A 270 -5.51 -2.93 -6.49
CA GLN A 270 -5.88 -4.23 -5.91
C GLN A 270 -6.28 -4.12 -4.42
N VAL A 271 -5.58 -3.28 -3.65
CA VAL A 271 -5.93 -3.02 -2.23
C VAL A 271 -7.23 -2.23 -2.15
N VAL A 272 -7.44 -1.25 -3.02
CA VAL A 272 -8.71 -0.50 -3.10
C VAL A 272 -9.88 -1.43 -3.44
N GLN A 273 -9.72 -2.32 -4.43
CA GLN A 273 -10.71 -3.33 -4.78
C GLN A 273 -11.04 -4.24 -3.59
N TRP A 274 -10.03 -4.65 -2.83
CA TRP A 274 -10.22 -5.49 -1.64
C TRP A 274 -11.11 -4.82 -0.58
N PHE A 275 -10.93 -3.51 -0.38
CA PHE A 275 -11.74 -2.71 0.53
C PHE A 275 -13.16 -2.48 0.00
N VAL A 276 -13.33 -2.13 -1.28
CA VAL A 276 -14.66 -1.95 -1.89
C VAL A 276 -15.49 -3.24 -1.84
N ASN A 277 -14.86 -4.40 -2.07
CA ASN A 277 -15.51 -5.71 -1.96
C ASN A 277 -15.96 -6.07 -0.53
N ARG A 278 -15.49 -5.33 0.47
CA ARG A 278 -15.91 -5.44 1.88
C ARG A 278 -16.92 -4.38 2.30
N HIS A 279 -17.54 -3.69 1.34
CA HIS A 279 -18.62 -2.73 1.56
C HIS A 279 -18.23 -1.57 2.48
N VAL A 280 -17.06 -1.00 2.24
CA VAL A 280 -16.65 0.30 2.81
C VAL A 280 -17.70 1.36 2.50
N SER A 281 -17.90 2.32 3.41
CA SER A 281 -18.96 3.31 3.27
C SER A 281 -18.75 4.24 2.06
N ASP A 282 -19.86 4.76 1.52
CA ASP A 282 -19.81 5.68 0.37
C ASP A 282 -18.99 6.95 0.66
N ILE A 283 -19.00 7.43 1.92
CA ILE A 283 -18.23 8.60 2.35
C ILE A 283 -16.72 8.31 2.32
N GLU A 284 -16.30 7.14 2.81
CA GLU A 284 -14.90 6.72 2.76
C GLU A 284 -14.42 6.52 1.32
N MET A 285 -15.29 6.00 0.43
CA MET A 285 -14.99 5.92 -1.00
C MET A 285 -14.86 7.31 -1.64
N CYS A 286 -15.68 8.30 -1.26
CA CYS A 286 -15.52 9.69 -1.72
C CYS A 286 -14.15 10.26 -1.30
N LEU A 287 -13.73 10.05 -0.05
CA LEU A 287 -12.41 10.49 0.40
C LEU A 287 -11.30 9.81 -0.41
N ALA A 288 -11.40 8.49 -0.64
CA ALA A 288 -10.47 7.72 -1.45
C ALA A 288 -10.38 8.23 -2.91
N VAL A 289 -11.53 8.59 -3.53
CA VAL A 289 -11.56 9.20 -4.88
C VAL A 289 -10.78 10.50 -4.90
N THR A 290 -11.02 11.38 -3.92
CA THR A 290 -10.35 12.69 -3.87
C THR A 290 -8.85 12.54 -3.70
N THR A 291 -8.40 11.61 -2.84
CA THR A 291 -6.99 11.30 -2.67
C THR A 291 -6.39 10.76 -3.97
N ALA A 292 -6.98 9.73 -4.56
CA ALA A 292 -6.50 9.13 -5.82
C ALA A 292 -6.42 10.17 -6.95
N ALA A 293 -7.44 11.01 -7.11
CA ALA A 293 -7.46 12.06 -8.11
C ALA A 293 -6.38 13.12 -7.87
N SER A 294 -6.22 13.58 -6.62
CA SER A 294 -5.19 14.58 -6.27
C SER A 294 -3.76 14.07 -6.45
N CYS A 295 -3.55 12.75 -6.32
CA CYS A 295 -2.26 12.09 -6.53
C CYS A 295 -2.04 11.63 -7.99
N GLY A 296 -2.97 11.91 -8.91
CA GLY A 296 -2.85 11.51 -10.32
C GLY A 296 -3.12 10.01 -10.59
N HIS A 297 -3.66 9.28 -9.62
CA HIS A 297 -3.99 7.85 -9.74
C HIS A 297 -5.38 7.64 -10.36
N PHE A 298 -5.54 8.10 -11.61
CA PHE A 298 -6.84 8.12 -12.30
C PHE A 298 -7.48 6.77 -12.53
N ALA A 299 -6.70 5.68 -12.62
CA ALA A 299 -7.25 4.33 -12.73
C ALA A 299 -8.02 3.94 -11.44
N VAL A 300 -7.48 4.28 -10.27
CA VAL A 300 -8.12 4.06 -8.97
C VAL A 300 -9.34 4.96 -8.82
N ALA A 301 -9.21 6.25 -9.15
CA ALA A 301 -10.33 7.19 -9.08
C ALA A 301 -11.50 6.76 -10.00
N THR A 302 -11.21 6.30 -11.22
CA THR A 302 -12.22 5.79 -12.17
C THR A 302 -12.93 4.56 -11.59
N TYR A 303 -12.17 3.61 -11.03
CA TYR A 303 -12.74 2.42 -10.41
C TYR A 303 -13.68 2.79 -9.27
N LEU A 304 -13.26 3.66 -8.36
CA LEU A 304 -14.06 4.09 -7.21
C LEU A 304 -15.32 4.85 -7.64
N LEU A 305 -15.23 5.78 -8.60
CA LEU A 305 -16.39 6.53 -9.11
C LEU A 305 -17.49 5.61 -9.63
N ALA A 306 -17.13 4.47 -10.24
CA ALA A 306 -18.11 3.50 -10.72
C ALA A 306 -18.89 2.77 -9.59
N HIS A 307 -18.40 2.83 -8.35
CA HIS A 307 -18.98 2.14 -7.19
C HIS A 307 -19.69 3.09 -6.21
N ILE A 308 -19.57 4.40 -6.37
CA ILE A 308 -20.23 5.37 -5.49
C ILE A 308 -21.60 5.75 -6.09
N PRO A 309 -22.69 5.70 -5.30
CA PRO A 309 -24.00 6.13 -5.77
C PRO A 309 -24.02 7.61 -6.19
N ARG A 310 -24.67 7.91 -7.33
CA ARG A 310 -24.76 9.26 -7.90
C ARG A 310 -25.23 10.32 -6.90
N HIS A 311 -26.25 10.02 -6.09
CA HIS A 311 -26.80 10.98 -5.13
C HIS A 311 -25.78 11.38 -4.05
N VAL A 312 -24.86 10.48 -3.67
CA VAL A 312 -23.75 10.78 -2.75
C VAL A 312 -22.73 11.69 -3.43
N LEU A 313 -22.39 11.40 -4.68
CA LEU A 313 -21.48 12.23 -5.48
C LEU A 313 -22.05 13.64 -5.66
N GLU A 314 -23.34 13.78 -5.97
CA GLU A 314 -24.00 15.08 -6.11
C GLU A 314 -23.97 15.88 -4.81
N ALA A 315 -24.33 15.25 -3.69
CA ALA A 315 -24.37 15.89 -2.38
C ALA A 315 -22.98 16.37 -1.90
N LEU A 316 -21.92 15.62 -2.24
CA LEU A 316 -20.54 15.92 -1.83
C LEU A 316 -19.70 16.59 -2.93
N SER A 317 -20.32 16.92 -4.07
CA SER A 317 -19.60 17.36 -5.27
C SER A 317 -18.69 18.59 -5.05
N PRO A 318 -19.06 19.64 -4.27
CA PRO A 318 -18.17 20.76 -4.03
C PRO A 318 -16.98 20.39 -3.16
N GLN A 319 -17.18 19.52 -2.15
CA GLN A 319 -16.11 19.04 -1.28
C GLN A 319 -15.15 18.11 -2.04
N ILE A 320 -15.68 17.28 -2.95
CA ILE A 320 -14.88 16.41 -3.80
C ILE A 320 -13.93 17.23 -4.67
N LEU A 321 -14.42 18.25 -5.39
CA LEU A 321 -13.57 19.09 -6.24
C LEU A 321 -12.57 19.91 -5.41
N LYS A 322 -12.99 20.43 -4.26
CA LYS A 322 -12.10 21.14 -3.32
C LYS A 322 -10.96 20.24 -2.83
N ALA A 323 -11.25 18.99 -2.47
CA ALA A 323 -10.26 18.05 -1.97
C ALA A 323 -9.34 17.52 -3.10
N ALA A 324 -9.89 17.28 -4.29
CA ALA A 324 -9.13 16.82 -5.46
C ALA A 324 -8.11 17.83 -5.98
N ARG A 325 -8.23 19.13 -5.61
CA ARG A 325 -7.17 20.14 -5.79
C ARG A 325 -5.84 19.70 -5.13
N GLY A 326 -5.90 18.96 -4.02
CA GLY A 326 -4.73 18.61 -3.21
C GLY A 326 -4.24 19.75 -2.32
N GLN A 327 -3.24 19.44 -1.47
CA GLN A 327 -2.64 20.37 -0.50
C GLN A 327 -1.33 20.99 -1.00
N GLY A 328 -0.80 20.57 -2.16
CA GLY A 328 0.52 20.97 -2.63
C GLY A 328 0.64 20.98 -4.16
N SER A 329 1.22 22.07 -4.68
CA SER A 329 1.38 22.44 -6.09
C SER A 329 0.07 22.84 -6.79
N GLY A 330 0.09 23.93 -7.56
CA GLY A 330 -1.06 24.43 -8.33
C GLY A 330 -1.49 23.53 -9.50
N SER A 331 -1.36 22.21 -9.34
CA SER A 331 -1.80 21.23 -10.33
C SER A 331 -3.30 20.95 -10.15
N PHE A 332 -4.11 21.46 -11.06
CA PHE A 332 -5.54 21.16 -11.14
C PHE A 332 -5.81 19.87 -11.94
N GLU A 333 -4.84 18.96 -12.03
CA GLU A 333 -4.98 17.74 -12.84
C GLU A 333 -6.05 16.82 -12.28
N GLY A 334 -6.12 16.65 -10.96
CA GLY A 334 -7.17 15.88 -10.29
C GLY A 334 -8.58 16.46 -10.52
N VAL A 335 -8.72 17.77 -10.37
CA VAL A 335 -9.98 18.50 -10.66
C VAL A 335 -10.36 18.37 -12.14
N SER A 336 -9.41 18.60 -13.04
CA SER A 336 -9.60 18.47 -14.49
C SER A 336 -10.01 17.05 -14.86
N PHE A 337 -9.39 16.04 -14.26
CA PHE A 337 -9.74 14.65 -14.47
C PHE A 337 -11.19 14.38 -14.08
N LEU A 338 -11.61 14.79 -12.87
CA LEU A 338 -12.98 14.57 -12.39
C LEU A 338 -14.03 15.25 -13.28
N LEU A 339 -13.78 16.49 -13.68
CA LEU A 339 -14.71 17.22 -14.55
C LEU A 339 -14.77 16.59 -15.95
N ARG A 340 -13.61 16.27 -16.55
CA ARG A 340 -13.53 15.59 -17.86
C ARG A 340 -14.12 14.20 -17.83
N SER A 341 -14.04 13.48 -16.72
CA SER A 341 -14.60 12.13 -16.59
C SER A 341 -16.12 12.13 -16.40
N ASN A 342 -16.75 13.31 -16.31
CA ASN A 342 -18.17 13.45 -16.00
C ASN A 342 -18.51 12.72 -14.69
N PHE A 343 -17.79 13.04 -13.61
CA PHE A 343 -17.82 12.24 -12.38
C PHE A 343 -19.22 12.08 -11.75
N LEU A 344 -20.19 12.94 -12.05
CA LEU A 344 -21.59 12.79 -11.61
C LEU A 344 -22.45 11.92 -12.53
N ASN A 345 -21.87 11.43 -13.63
CA ASN A 345 -22.57 10.76 -14.73
C ASN A 345 -23.75 11.58 -15.28
N ASP A 346 -23.60 12.91 -15.25
CA ASP A 346 -24.55 13.91 -15.74
C ASP A 346 -23.77 15.16 -16.10
N ALA A 347 -23.73 15.47 -17.39
CA ALA A 347 -22.94 16.59 -17.90
C ALA A 347 -23.44 17.94 -17.36
N ALA A 348 -24.77 18.12 -17.31
CA ALA A 348 -25.36 19.36 -16.82
C ALA A 348 -25.07 19.56 -15.33
N ALA A 349 -25.22 18.51 -14.52
CA ALA A 349 -24.89 18.55 -13.10
C ALA A 349 -23.39 18.82 -12.89
N THR A 350 -22.51 18.16 -13.65
CA THR A 350 -21.05 18.33 -13.52
C THR A 350 -20.62 19.75 -13.83
N TYR A 351 -21.14 20.36 -14.91
CA TYR A 351 -20.89 21.77 -15.22
C TYR A 351 -21.51 22.71 -14.19
N ALA A 352 -22.73 22.43 -13.72
CA ALA A 352 -23.42 23.28 -12.73
C ALA A 352 -22.66 23.36 -11.40
N VAL A 353 -22.05 22.26 -10.94
CA VAL A 353 -21.20 22.28 -9.74
C VAL A 353 -19.95 23.13 -9.95
N ALA A 354 -19.27 22.99 -11.10
CA ALA A 354 -18.11 23.81 -11.43
C ALA A 354 -18.46 25.30 -11.47
N ASP A 355 -19.59 25.66 -12.07
CA ASP A 355 -20.09 27.03 -12.15
C ASP A 355 -20.52 27.58 -10.78
N SER A 356 -21.16 26.74 -9.95
CA SER A 356 -21.52 27.11 -8.58
C SER A 356 -20.29 27.46 -7.77
N ILE A 357 -19.22 26.66 -7.81
CA ILE A 357 -17.97 26.96 -7.12
C ILE A 357 -17.32 28.23 -7.68
N ALA A 358 -17.32 28.40 -9.01
CA ALA A 358 -16.74 29.57 -9.67
C ALA A 358 -17.46 30.89 -9.30
N THR A 359 -18.76 30.84 -9.05
CA THR A 359 -19.57 32.04 -8.75
C THR A 359 -19.71 32.32 -7.25
N THR A 360 -19.50 31.31 -6.41
CA THR A 360 -19.68 31.43 -4.96
C THR A 360 -18.52 32.16 -4.29
N SER A 361 -18.84 33.16 -3.46
CA SER A 361 -17.86 33.98 -2.71
C SER A 361 -17.64 33.50 -1.27
N THR A 362 -17.74 32.20 -1.01
CA THR A 362 -17.58 31.65 0.35
C THR A 362 -16.10 31.55 0.72
N MET A 363 -15.75 32.02 1.93
CA MET A 363 -14.38 32.01 2.46
C MET A 363 -13.73 30.63 2.54
N ASP A 364 -14.52 29.55 2.49
CA ASP A 364 -14.04 28.17 2.64
C ASP A 364 -13.49 27.56 1.34
N ILE A 365 -13.59 28.24 0.19
CA ILE A 365 -13.11 27.72 -1.09
C ILE A 365 -11.77 28.39 -1.45
N PRO A 366 -10.71 27.62 -1.77
CA PRO A 366 -9.44 28.19 -2.22
C PRO A 366 -9.61 29.09 -3.45
N GLN A 367 -9.09 30.31 -3.40
CA GLN A 367 -9.27 31.30 -4.47
C GLN A 367 -8.68 30.84 -5.82
N ASP A 368 -7.57 30.13 -5.79
CA ASP A 368 -6.95 29.57 -7.00
C ASP A 368 -7.82 28.52 -7.70
N LEU A 369 -8.60 27.74 -6.93
CA LEU A 369 -9.60 26.83 -7.50
C LEU A 369 -10.75 27.61 -8.14
N VAL A 370 -11.21 28.68 -7.49
CA VAL A 370 -12.25 29.56 -8.05
C VAL A 370 -11.76 30.16 -9.36
N ASP A 371 -10.54 30.70 -9.41
CA ASP A 371 -9.96 31.30 -10.60
C ASP A 371 -9.80 30.29 -11.74
N PHE A 372 -9.29 29.09 -11.43
CA PHE A 372 -9.20 27.99 -12.39
C PHE A 372 -10.56 27.60 -13.00
N LEU A 373 -11.59 27.44 -12.15
CA LEU A 373 -12.93 27.08 -12.62
C LEU A 373 -13.58 28.24 -13.39
N LYS A 374 -13.39 29.48 -12.97
CA LYS A 374 -13.85 30.67 -13.72
C LYS A 374 -13.26 30.71 -15.11
N GLU A 375 -11.96 30.46 -15.25
CA GLU A 375 -11.25 30.54 -16.53
C GLU A 375 -11.61 29.39 -17.50
N GLN A 376 -11.86 28.19 -16.97
CA GLN A 376 -11.91 26.98 -17.80
C GLN A 376 -13.24 26.22 -17.78
N TRP A 377 -14.02 26.29 -16.70
CA TRP A 377 -15.15 25.37 -16.44
C TRP A 377 -16.48 26.03 -16.08
N SER A 378 -16.51 27.35 -15.93
CA SER A 378 -17.71 28.13 -15.61
C SER A 378 -18.57 28.43 -16.83
N GLN A 379 -19.78 28.94 -16.60
CA GLN A 379 -20.64 29.48 -17.65
C GLN A 379 -20.05 30.74 -18.29
N ALA A 380 -19.28 31.54 -17.53
CA ALA A 380 -18.54 32.68 -18.07
C ALA A 380 -17.44 32.21 -19.04
N ALA A 381 -16.69 31.14 -18.69
CA ALA A 381 -15.71 30.53 -19.59
C ALA A 381 -16.36 30.05 -20.90
N PHE A 382 -17.56 29.48 -20.82
CA PHE A 382 -18.32 29.10 -22.02
C PHE A 382 -18.62 30.30 -22.91
N ALA A 383 -19.13 31.40 -22.33
CA ALA A 383 -19.43 32.62 -23.07
C ALA A 383 -18.17 33.24 -23.72
N GLU A 384 -17.05 33.29 -23.00
CA GLU A 384 -15.75 33.72 -23.55
C GLU A 384 -15.29 32.83 -24.71
N GLY A 385 -15.52 31.51 -24.60
CA GLY A 385 -15.22 30.57 -25.67
C GLY A 385 -16.06 30.83 -26.93
N VAL A 386 -17.36 31.12 -26.77
CA VAL A 386 -18.23 31.49 -27.90
C VAL A 386 -17.72 32.78 -28.55
N GLU A 387 -17.43 33.83 -27.77
CA GLU A 387 -16.90 35.10 -28.28
C GLU A 387 -15.58 34.90 -29.04
N ALA A 388 -14.66 34.09 -28.49
CA ALA A 388 -13.41 33.73 -29.18
C ALA A 388 -13.66 32.99 -30.50
N GLY A 389 -14.67 32.11 -30.55
CA GLY A 389 -15.10 31.42 -31.76
C GLY A 389 -15.66 32.38 -32.82
N GLU A 390 -16.47 33.36 -32.41
CA GLU A 390 -17.01 34.41 -33.29
C GLU A 390 -15.90 35.27 -33.89
N ASP A 391 -14.97 35.72 -33.05
CA ASP A 391 -13.81 36.50 -33.48
C ASP A 391 -12.92 35.72 -34.45
N HIS A 392 -12.70 34.43 -34.17
CA HIS A 392 -11.98 33.54 -35.08
C HIS A 392 -12.68 33.43 -36.43
N PHE A 393 -14.00 33.22 -36.45
CA PHE A 393 -14.78 33.17 -37.68
C PHE A 393 -14.69 34.48 -38.49
N VAL A 394 -14.78 35.63 -37.81
CA VAL A 394 -14.64 36.95 -38.45
C VAL A 394 -13.24 37.10 -39.06
N ASN A 395 -12.20 36.68 -38.33
CA ASN A 395 -10.83 36.71 -38.82
C ASN A 395 -10.63 35.81 -40.04
N ILE A 396 -11.12 34.57 -40.00
CA ILE A 396 -11.09 33.64 -41.15
C ILE A 396 -11.84 34.24 -42.35
N THR A 397 -13.02 34.82 -42.14
CA THR A 397 -13.80 35.47 -43.21
C THR A 397 -13.06 36.66 -43.82
N ARG A 398 -12.35 37.46 -43.00
CA ARG A 398 -11.49 38.56 -43.48
C ARG A 398 -10.34 38.03 -44.32
N VAL A 399 -9.67 36.95 -43.89
CA VAL A 399 -8.59 36.31 -44.67
C VAL A 399 -9.13 35.78 -46.00
N LEU A 400 -10.29 35.11 -46.00
CA LEU A 400 -10.92 34.59 -47.23
C LEU A 400 -11.25 35.69 -48.23
N ARG A 401 -11.82 36.81 -47.76
CA ARG A 401 -12.30 37.91 -48.62
C ARG A 401 -11.21 38.92 -49.02
N ARG A 402 -10.23 39.17 -48.15
CA ARG A 402 -9.26 40.27 -48.29
C ARG A 402 -7.80 39.83 -48.26
N GLY A 403 -7.53 38.53 -48.14
CA GLY A 403 -6.18 37.98 -48.13
C GLY A 403 -5.45 38.23 -49.46
N ALA A 404 -4.24 38.81 -49.39
CA ALA A 404 -3.40 39.11 -50.54
C ALA A 404 -2.22 38.13 -50.71
N SER A 405 -2.21 37.04 -49.94
CA SER A 405 -1.21 35.97 -50.08
C SER A 405 -1.26 35.39 -51.50
N PRO A 406 -0.11 35.01 -52.09
CA PRO A 406 -0.08 34.28 -53.36
C PRO A 406 -0.90 32.98 -53.35
N ILE A 407 -1.04 32.36 -52.17
CA ILE A 407 -1.96 31.24 -51.92
C ILE A 407 -3.18 31.81 -51.20
N ARG A 408 -4.32 31.90 -51.89
CA ARG A 408 -5.55 32.44 -51.32
C ARG A 408 -6.41 31.29 -50.79
N LEU A 409 -6.90 31.43 -49.56
CA LEU A 409 -7.76 30.39 -48.94
C LEU A 409 -9.06 30.17 -49.72
N HIS A 410 -9.56 31.16 -50.47
CA HIS A 410 -10.75 30.99 -51.30
C HIS A 410 -10.51 30.17 -52.57
N ASP A 411 -9.25 30.00 -53.00
CA ASP A 411 -8.90 29.18 -54.16
C ASP A 411 -8.81 27.68 -53.79
N LEU A 412 -8.87 27.36 -52.50
CA LEU A 412 -8.82 25.99 -51.99
C LEU A 412 -10.21 25.34 -51.99
N PRO A 413 -10.31 24.01 -52.15
CA PRO A 413 -11.54 23.28 -51.90
C PRO A 413 -12.07 23.57 -50.49
N GLU A 414 -13.39 23.72 -50.37
CA GLU A 414 -14.06 24.05 -49.11
C GLU A 414 -13.62 23.16 -47.92
N PRO A 415 -13.52 21.82 -48.04
CA PRO A 415 -13.02 20.98 -46.96
C PRO A 415 -11.60 21.35 -46.49
N MET A 416 -10.72 21.76 -47.42
CA MET A 416 -9.35 22.15 -47.11
C MET A 416 -9.31 23.52 -46.40
N ALA A 417 -10.13 24.47 -46.86
CA ALA A 417 -10.26 25.77 -46.20
C ALA A 417 -10.82 25.63 -44.77
N LEU A 418 -11.84 24.78 -44.58
CA LEU A 418 -12.42 24.46 -43.27
C LEU A 418 -11.41 23.74 -42.36
N ALA A 419 -10.64 22.80 -42.90
CA ALA A 419 -9.58 22.15 -42.14
C ALA A 419 -8.51 23.16 -41.69
N ILE A 420 -8.05 24.06 -42.56
CA ILE A 420 -7.10 25.11 -42.16
C ILE A 420 -7.70 25.99 -41.05
N ALA A 421 -8.99 26.33 -41.15
CA ALA A 421 -9.67 27.18 -40.18
C ALA A 421 -9.84 26.50 -38.80
N TYR A 422 -10.20 25.23 -38.75
CA TYR A 422 -10.65 24.57 -37.50
C TYR A 422 -9.80 23.40 -37.03
N LEU A 423 -8.78 22.98 -37.77
CA LEU A 423 -7.88 21.89 -37.34
C LEU A 423 -7.17 22.17 -36.00
N PRO A 424 -6.72 23.40 -35.67
CA PRO A 424 -6.16 23.69 -34.35
C PRO A 424 -7.16 23.45 -33.22
N LEU A 425 -8.41 23.92 -33.37
CA LEU A 425 -9.49 23.72 -32.41
C LEU A 425 -9.84 22.24 -32.26
N TYR A 426 -9.99 21.53 -33.38
CA TYR A 426 -10.19 20.08 -33.39
C TYR A 426 -9.11 19.35 -32.60
N ARG A 427 -7.82 19.66 -32.84
CA ARG A 427 -6.70 19.05 -32.12
C ARG A 427 -6.73 19.38 -30.63
N ALA A 428 -7.08 20.60 -30.25
CA ALA A 428 -7.23 20.99 -28.85
C ALA A 428 -8.35 20.19 -28.17
N CYS A 429 -9.54 20.11 -28.78
CA CYS A 429 -10.67 19.34 -28.25
C CYS A 429 -10.42 17.82 -28.23
N ALA A 430 -9.73 17.28 -29.25
CA ALA A 430 -9.33 15.87 -29.30
C ALA A 430 -8.32 15.54 -28.19
N SER A 431 -7.34 16.42 -27.96
CA SER A 431 -6.29 16.23 -26.96
C SER A 431 -6.75 16.39 -25.51
N ALA A 432 -7.88 17.06 -25.26
CA ALA A 432 -8.41 17.27 -23.91
C ALA A 432 -8.71 15.95 -23.14
N ARG A 433 -8.92 14.81 -23.82
CA ARG A 433 -9.27 13.48 -23.25
C ARG A 433 -10.53 13.52 -22.35
N GLY A 434 -11.17 12.37 -22.12
CA GLY A 434 -12.39 12.26 -21.29
C GLY A 434 -13.73 12.43 -22.04
N GLN A 435 -14.81 12.54 -21.29
CA GLN A 435 -16.20 12.69 -21.78
C GLN A 435 -16.57 14.17 -22.00
N LEU A 436 -16.22 15.04 -21.06
CA LEU A 436 -16.52 16.48 -21.11
C LEU A 436 -15.30 17.30 -21.54
N LEU A 437 -15.58 18.45 -22.17
CA LEU A 437 -14.59 19.49 -22.48
C LEU A 437 -14.61 20.59 -21.42
N PRO A 438 -13.49 21.27 -21.17
CA PRO A 438 -13.52 22.59 -20.54
C PRO A 438 -14.53 23.49 -21.25
N GLN A 439 -15.30 24.27 -20.49
CA GLN A 439 -16.38 25.11 -21.02
C GLN A 439 -15.90 26.11 -22.06
N ARG A 440 -14.68 26.67 -21.91
CA ARG A 440 -14.08 27.57 -22.90
C ARG A 440 -13.90 26.90 -24.27
N LEU A 441 -13.25 25.74 -24.30
CA LEU A 441 -13.09 24.95 -25.54
C LEU A 441 -14.44 24.46 -26.09
N ARG A 442 -15.39 24.13 -25.21
CA ARG A 442 -16.74 23.75 -25.61
C ARG A 442 -17.48 24.90 -26.29
N GLY A 443 -17.35 26.13 -25.80
CA GLY A 443 -17.93 27.33 -26.42
C GLY A 443 -17.39 27.58 -27.82
N GLU A 444 -16.05 27.55 -27.99
CA GLU A 444 -15.41 27.69 -29.30
C GLU A 444 -15.88 26.61 -30.29
N LEU A 445 -15.98 25.36 -29.82
CA LEU A 445 -16.42 24.23 -30.65
C LEU A 445 -17.89 24.32 -31.05
N VAL A 446 -18.76 24.70 -30.12
CA VAL A 446 -20.19 24.91 -30.38
C VAL A 446 -20.38 26.01 -31.43
N GLU A 447 -19.66 27.11 -31.30
CA GLU A 447 -19.72 28.21 -32.25
C GLU A 447 -19.21 27.78 -33.63
N ALA A 448 -18.06 27.09 -33.70
CA ALA A 448 -17.53 26.55 -34.95
C ALA A 448 -18.53 25.62 -35.65
N VAL A 449 -19.18 24.71 -34.91
CA VAL A 449 -20.18 23.79 -35.45
C VAL A 449 -21.43 24.54 -35.91
N GLY A 450 -21.88 25.54 -35.16
CA GLY A 450 -23.02 26.39 -35.55
C GLY A 450 -22.79 27.13 -36.86
N ARG A 451 -21.55 27.59 -37.12
CA ARG A 451 -21.16 28.25 -38.38
C ARG A 451 -21.19 27.32 -39.60
N LEU A 452 -21.14 26.00 -39.39
CA LEU A 452 -21.29 25.00 -40.44
C LEU A 452 -22.77 24.70 -40.78
N GLY A 453 -23.73 25.41 -40.17
CA GLY A 453 -25.16 25.25 -40.44
C GLY A 453 -25.77 24.00 -39.83
N VAL A 454 -25.05 23.31 -38.93
CA VAL A 454 -25.54 22.13 -38.21
C VAL A 454 -26.28 22.59 -36.96
N PRO A 455 -27.51 22.11 -36.70
CA PRO A 455 -28.23 22.45 -35.47
C PRO A 455 -27.44 21.97 -34.24
N VAL A 456 -27.11 22.91 -33.36
CA VAL A 456 -26.39 22.64 -32.12
C VAL A 456 -27.37 22.11 -31.08
N ASN A 457 -27.20 20.87 -30.64
CA ASN A 457 -27.83 20.36 -29.44
C ASN A 457 -26.85 20.46 -28.26
N MET A 458 -27.20 21.21 -27.21
CA MET A 458 -26.32 21.42 -26.05
C MET A 458 -26.12 20.16 -25.20
N GLU A 459 -26.96 19.14 -25.39
CA GLU A 459 -26.80 17.81 -24.76
C GLU A 459 -25.74 16.94 -25.45
N ASN A 460 -25.32 17.32 -26.67
CA ASN A 460 -24.29 16.58 -27.39
C ASN A 460 -22.98 16.58 -26.60
N ASN A 461 -22.33 15.42 -26.59
CA ASN A 461 -21.06 15.24 -25.92
C ASN A 461 -19.89 15.69 -26.82
N ARG A 462 -18.67 15.64 -26.27
CA ARG A 462 -17.43 15.98 -27.00
C ARG A 462 -17.30 15.25 -28.35
N ARG A 463 -17.61 13.96 -28.40
CA ARG A 463 -17.45 13.13 -29.61
C ARG A 463 -18.43 13.54 -30.69
N ASP A 464 -19.66 13.85 -30.32
CA ASP A 464 -20.71 14.24 -31.26
C ASP A 464 -20.31 15.53 -32.00
N PHE A 465 -19.81 16.54 -31.28
CA PHE A 465 -19.34 17.78 -31.90
C PHE A 465 -18.06 17.61 -32.73
N LEU A 466 -17.11 16.78 -32.28
CA LEU A 466 -15.89 16.48 -33.04
C LEU A 466 -16.23 15.75 -34.35
N ALA A 467 -17.16 14.81 -34.33
CA ALA A 467 -17.61 14.07 -35.52
C ALA A 467 -18.20 15.00 -36.58
N VAL A 468 -18.85 16.10 -36.17
CA VAL A 468 -19.31 17.12 -37.13
C VAL A 468 -18.12 17.75 -37.84
N LEU A 469 -17.09 18.21 -37.13
CA LEU A 469 -15.89 18.78 -37.77
C LEU A 469 -15.17 17.77 -38.66
N GLU A 470 -15.04 16.52 -38.21
CA GLU A 470 -14.41 15.44 -38.97
C GLU A 470 -15.10 15.18 -40.31
N HIS A 471 -16.43 15.29 -40.37
CA HIS A 471 -17.20 15.14 -41.61
C HIS A 471 -16.83 16.18 -42.67
N TYR A 472 -16.48 17.40 -42.26
CA TYR A 472 -16.09 18.49 -43.17
C TYR A 472 -14.60 18.49 -43.48
N PHE A 473 -13.79 17.69 -42.79
CA PHE A 473 -12.35 17.61 -43.03
C PHE A 473 -12.01 16.58 -44.13
N PRO A 474 -10.95 16.82 -44.92
CA PRO A 474 -10.38 15.80 -45.79
C PRO A 474 -9.96 14.56 -44.99
N SER A 475 -10.24 13.37 -45.52
CA SER A 475 -9.97 12.08 -44.85
C SER A 475 -8.51 11.90 -44.43
N PHE A 476 -7.55 12.44 -45.19
CA PHE A 476 -6.12 12.36 -44.86
C PHE A 476 -5.70 13.22 -43.66
N ILE A 477 -6.55 14.15 -43.18
CA ILE A 477 -6.27 15.01 -42.02
C ILE A 477 -6.76 14.37 -40.72
N THR A 478 -7.88 13.66 -40.76
CA THR A 478 -8.49 13.01 -39.59
C THR A 478 -7.92 11.62 -39.31
N GLY A 479 -7.18 11.04 -40.27
CA GLY A 479 -6.53 9.74 -40.10
C GLY A 479 -7.52 8.56 -40.11
N ALA A 480 -8.59 8.68 -40.89
CA ALA A 480 -9.51 7.58 -41.21
C ALA A 480 -8.96 6.69 -42.34
#